data_AF-A0A8T6NVQ8-F1
#
_entry.id   AF-A0A8T6NVQ8-F1
#
_cell.length_a   1.000
_cell.length_b   1.000
_cell.length_c   1.000
_cell.angle_alpha   90.00
_cell.angle_beta   90.00
_cell.angle_gamma   90.00
#
_symmetry.space_group_name_H-M   'P 1'
#
loop_
_entity.id
_entity.type
_entity.pdbx_description
1 polymer ?
#
loop_
_entity_poly.entity_id
_entity_poly.type
_entity_poly.pdbx_seq_one_letter_code
_entity_poly.pdbx_strand_id
1 'polypeptide(L)'
;MLDWLSKMFGFGRKSDSTELPVATPEYVPLSKTFTMILTVEEEDGLGCEECYELLDQYVDIYLSGEDPENWLPQVKHHIDSCACCKDELQALVRVAEVAR
;
A
#
# COMPACT_ATOMS: atom_id res chain seq x y z
N MET A 1 -38.24 -27.74 -27.11
CA MET A 1 -37.24 -28.15 -28.12
C MET A 1 -36.57 -26.87 -28.61
N LEU A 2 -35.49 -26.50 -27.91
CA LEU A 2 -34.80 -25.20 -27.96
C LEU A 2 -33.70 -25.23 -29.04
N ASP A 3 -34.08 -25.22 -30.31
CA ASP A 3 -33.12 -25.27 -31.45
C ASP A 3 -32.97 -23.93 -32.21
N TRP A 4 -33.64 -22.88 -31.72
CA TRP A 4 -33.61 -21.54 -32.33
C TRP A 4 -32.55 -20.60 -31.73
N LEU A 5 -32.25 -20.71 -30.42
CA LEU A 5 -31.44 -19.70 -29.71
C LEU A 5 -29.93 -19.78 -30.02
N SER A 6 -29.47 -20.88 -30.60
CA SER A 6 -28.05 -21.09 -30.97
C SER A 6 -27.72 -20.72 -32.42
N LYS A 7 -28.64 -20.07 -33.14
CA LYS A 7 -28.33 -19.24 -34.31
C LYS A 7 -28.29 -17.78 -33.84
N MET A 8 -27.34 -17.49 -32.94
CA MET A 8 -26.16 -16.72 -33.34
C MET A 8 -26.62 -15.38 -33.92
N PHE A 9 -26.89 -14.36 -33.11
CA PHE A 9 -25.88 -13.34 -32.75
C PHE A 9 -24.99 -12.90 -33.94
N GLY A 10 -25.54 -12.94 -35.15
CA GLY A 10 -25.04 -12.28 -36.33
C GLY A 10 -25.56 -10.85 -36.33
N PHE A 11 -24.78 -9.92 -35.80
CA PHE A 11 -25.03 -8.49 -36.01
C PHE A 11 -23.72 -7.69 -35.84
N GLY A 12 -22.97 -7.52 -36.94
CA GLY A 12 -22.70 -6.19 -37.49
C GLY A 12 -21.25 -5.76 -37.18
N ARG A 13 -20.50 -5.03 -38.01
CA ARG A 13 -20.70 -4.36 -39.30
C ARG A 13 -19.27 -4.10 -39.83
N LYS A 14 -18.97 -4.44 -41.09
CA LYS A 14 -17.69 -4.07 -41.73
C LYS A 14 -17.75 -2.60 -42.15
N SER A 15 -16.76 -1.81 -41.80
CA SER A 15 -16.43 -0.57 -42.50
C SER A 15 -14.91 -0.46 -42.61
N ASP A 16 -14.43 -0.86 -43.77
CA ASP A 16 -13.15 -0.47 -44.35
C ASP A 16 -13.24 0.99 -44.81
N SER A 17 -12.24 1.81 -44.49
CA SER A 17 -12.06 3.15 -45.07
C SER A 17 -10.59 3.54 -44.97
N THR A 18 -9.95 3.63 -46.12
CA THR A 18 -8.62 4.18 -46.34
C THR A 18 -8.64 5.70 -46.09
N GLU A 19 -7.67 6.24 -45.32
CA GLU A 19 -6.86 7.46 -45.60
C GLU A 19 -6.28 8.15 -44.32
N LEU A 20 -4.95 8.01 -44.19
CA LEU A 20 -3.88 8.96 -43.75
C LEU A 20 -3.71 9.43 -42.28
N PRO A 21 -2.44 9.68 -41.86
CA PRO A 21 -2.00 9.53 -40.48
C PRO A 21 -2.16 10.82 -39.68
N VAL A 22 -2.95 10.75 -38.60
CA VAL A 22 -2.92 11.79 -37.57
C VAL A 22 -2.10 11.24 -36.42
N ALA A 23 -0.94 11.84 -36.17
CA ALA A 23 -0.18 11.63 -34.96
C ALA A 23 -1.02 12.13 -33.78
N THR A 24 -1.82 11.25 -33.19
CA THR A 24 -2.42 11.45 -31.88
C THR A 24 -1.56 10.73 -30.85
N PRO A 25 -1.23 11.35 -29.71
CA PRO A 25 -0.51 10.66 -28.64
C PRO A 25 -1.27 9.39 -28.28
N GLU A 26 -0.57 8.26 -28.22
CA GLU A 26 -1.13 6.96 -27.82
C GLU A 26 -1.94 7.14 -26.53
N TYR A 27 -3.26 7.04 -26.64
CA TYR A 27 -4.11 6.90 -25.47
C TYR A 27 -3.86 5.51 -24.88
N VAL A 28 -2.92 5.41 -23.95
CA VAL A 28 -2.68 4.20 -23.18
C VAL A 28 -3.87 4.05 -22.22
N PRO A 29 -4.67 2.96 -22.31
CA PRO A 29 -5.84 2.79 -21.46
C PRO A 29 -5.41 2.78 -19.99
N LEU A 30 -6.00 3.70 -19.21
CA LEU A 30 -5.77 3.92 -17.78
C LEU A 30 -5.89 2.64 -16.94
N SER A 31 -6.58 1.62 -17.46
CA SER A 31 -6.79 0.33 -16.80
C SER A 31 -5.51 -0.48 -16.59
N LYS A 32 -4.45 -0.24 -17.37
CA LYS A 32 -3.18 -1.01 -17.21
C LYS A 32 -2.20 -0.34 -16.25
N THR A 33 -2.22 0.99 -16.16
CA THR A 33 -1.36 1.75 -15.25
C THR A 33 -1.95 1.87 -13.84
N PHE A 34 -3.27 1.82 -13.70
CA PHE A 34 -3.93 1.93 -12.40
C PHE A 34 -3.69 0.73 -11.48
N THR A 35 -3.54 -0.48 -12.03
CA THR A 35 -3.36 -1.71 -11.24
C THR A 35 -2.04 -1.70 -10.44
N MET A 36 -0.97 -1.13 -10.99
CA MET A 36 0.34 -1.08 -10.31
C MET A 36 0.35 -0.16 -9.09
N ILE A 37 -0.58 0.80 -9.02
CA ILE A 37 -0.72 1.72 -7.88
C ILE A 37 -1.48 1.06 -6.72
N LEU A 38 -2.30 0.04 -7.00
CA LEU A 38 -3.16 -0.62 -6.01
C LEU A 38 -2.61 -1.97 -5.50
N THR A 39 -1.46 -2.42 -5.99
CA THR A 39 -0.85 -3.71 -5.63
C THR A 39 0.56 -3.52 -5.06
N VAL A 40 0.73 -2.51 -4.18
CA VAL A 40 1.87 -2.55 -3.26
C VAL A 40 1.47 -3.51 -2.15
N GLU A 41 1.75 -4.79 -2.35
CA GLU A 41 1.84 -5.73 -1.23
C GLU A 41 3.11 -5.33 -0.47
N GLU A 42 2.96 -4.67 0.69
CA GLU A 42 4.07 -4.46 1.64
C GLU A 42 4.49 -5.84 2.18
N GLU A 43 5.22 -6.61 1.38
CA GLU A 43 5.48 -8.02 1.70
C GLU A 43 6.73 -8.23 2.59
N ASP A 44 7.44 -7.18 3.01
CA ASP A 44 8.67 -7.33 3.82
C ASP A 44 8.84 -6.31 4.97
N GLY A 45 7.84 -5.44 5.20
CA GLY A 45 7.93 -4.37 6.20
C GLY A 45 7.15 -4.67 7.47
N LEU A 46 7.68 -4.27 8.63
CA LEU A 46 6.96 -4.30 9.89
C LEU A 46 5.72 -3.39 9.80
N GLY A 47 4.53 -3.95 10.05
CA GLY A 47 3.25 -3.25 9.98
C GLY A 47 2.91 -2.46 11.25
N CYS A 48 1.83 -1.67 11.20
CA CYS A 48 1.38 -0.88 12.37
C CYS A 48 1.06 -1.77 13.59
N GLU A 49 0.37 -2.89 13.38
CA GLU A 49 -0.05 -3.80 14.47
C GLU A 49 1.16 -4.44 15.16
N GLU A 50 2.10 -4.98 14.38
CA GLU A 50 3.37 -5.52 14.88
C GLU A 50 4.21 -4.43 15.56
N CYS A 51 4.18 -3.18 15.05
CA CYS A 51 4.83 -2.04 15.70
C CYS A 51 4.25 -1.78 17.09
N TYR A 52 2.92 -1.85 17.24
CA TYR A 52 2.26 -1.63 18.52
C TYR A 52 2.62 -2.70 19.54
N GLU A 53 2.71 -3.97 19.14
CA GLU A 53 3.11 -5.06 20.04
C GLU A 53 4.54 -4.90 20.59
N LEU A 54 5.42 -4.25 19.84
CA LEU A 54 6.82 -4.01 20.23
C LEU A 54 7.05 -2.63 20.86
N LEU A 55 6.04 -1.75 20.90
CA LEU A 55 6.21 -0.35 21.30
C LEU A 55 6.54 -0.19 22.78
N ASP A 56 5.97 -1.04 23.64
CA ASP A 56 6.28 -1.06 25.07
C ASP A 56 7.75 -1.43 25.30
N GLN A 57 8.24 -2.47 24.63
CA GLN A 57 9.64 -2.88 24.70
C GLN A 57 10.58 -1.79 24.18
N TYR A 58 10.20 -1.14 23.08
CA TYR A 58 10.96 -0.02 22.52
C TYR A 58 11.11 1.13 23.53
N VAL A 59 10.03 1.48 24.22
CA VAL A 59 10.03 2.52 25.26
C VAL A 59 10.86 2.10 26.48
N ASP A 60 10.79 0.84 26.90
CA ASP A 60 11.60 0.35 28.02
C ASP A 60 13.10 0.49 27.76
N ILE A 61 13.56 0.14 26.55
CA ILE A 61 14.96 0.30 26.13
C ILE A 61 15.32 1.79 26.07
N TYR A 62 14.45 2.63 25.48
CA TYR A 62 14.68 4.07 25.43
C TYR A 62 14.85 4.68 26.83
N LEU A 63 13.99 4.27 27.76
CA LEU A 63 14.00 4.75 29.14
C LEU A 63 15.08 4.12 30.01
N SER A 64 15.77 3.06 29.57
CA SER A 64 16.99 2.57 30.21
C SER A 64 18.23 3.40 29.85
N GLY A 65 18.09 4.36 28.93
CA GLY A 65 19.19 5.16 28.41
C GLY A 65 19.97 4.47 27.29
N GLU A 66 19.48 3.34 26.80
CA GLU A 66 19.98 2.67 25.62
C GLU A 66 19.31 3.24 24.35
N ASP A 67 19.93 3.00 23.20
CA ASP A 67 19.37 3.36 21.90
C ASP A 67 18.57 2.18 21.33
N PRO A 68 17.22 2.29 21.24
CA PRO A 68 16.36 1.21 20.77
C PRO A 68 16.63 0.81 19.32
N GLU A 69 17.22 1.68 18.49
CA GLU A 69 17.52 1.36 17.09
C GLU A 69 18.52 0.19 16.96
N ASN A 70 19.40 0.00 17.96
CA ASN A 70 20.33 -1.13 17.97
C ASN A 70 19.67 -2.48 18.22
N TRP A 71 18.46 -2.48 18.81
CA TRP A 71 17.74 -3.68 19.22
C TRP A 71 16.52 -3.96 18.34
N LEU A 72 15.80 -2.89 17.95
CA LEU A 72 14.55 -2.93 17.21
C LEU A 72 14.59 -1.95 16.01
N PRO A 73 15.55 -2.10 15.06
CA PRO A 73 15.71 -1.17 13.93
C PRO A 73 14.47 -1.12 13.03
N GLN A 74 13.74 -2.23 12.88
CA GLN A 74 12.51 -2.29 12.09
C GLN A 74 11.36 -1.46 12.69
N VAL A 75 11.29 -1.37 14.03
CA VAL A 75 10.30 -0.53 14.72
C VAL A 75 10.63 0.93 14.49
N LYS A 76 11.90 1.31 14.61
CA LYS A 76 12.38 2.67 14.29
C LYS A 76 12.04 3.05 12.84
N HIS A 77 12.30 2.15 11.90
CA HIS A 77 11.99 2.38 10.49
C HIS A 77 10.49 2.65 10.26
N HIS A 78 9.61 1.86 10.88
CA HIS A 78 8.17 2.06 10.78
C HIS A 78 7.73 3.38 11.42
N ILE A 79 8.27 3.73 12.59
CA ILE A 79 7.95 4.99 13.28
C ILE A 79 8.38 6.22 12.46
N ASP A 80 9.47 6.12 11.70
CA ASP A 80 9.92 7.20 10.84
C ASP A 80 9.03 7.39 9.59
N SER A 81 8.38 6.32 9.11
CA SER A 81 7.50 6.34 7.93
C SER A 81 6.01 6.51 8.28
N CYS A 82 5.60 6.20 9.50
CA CYS A 82 4.21 6.19 9.95
C CYS A 82 3.93 7.25 11.03
N ALA A 83 3.13 8.27 10.67
CA ALA A 83 2.74 9.32 11.61
C ALA A 83 1.96 8.79 12.82
N CYS A 84 1.10 7.79 12.63
CA CYS A 84 0.31 7.19 13.72
C CYS A 84 1.24 6.56 14.76
N CYS A 85 2.11 5.62 14.37
CA CYS A 85 3.01 4.97 15.32
C CYS A 85 3.99 5.95 16.00
N LYS A 86 4.34 7.05 15.34
CA LYS A 86 5.12 8.13 15.94
C LYS A 86 4.36 8.89 17.02
N ASP A 87 3.10 9.21 16.80
CA ASP A 87 2.27 9.90 17.80
C ASP A 87 2.02 8.98 19.00
N GLU A 88 1.77 7.70 18.77
CA GLU A 88 1.62 6.71 19.83
C GLU A 88 2.90 6.51 20.64
N LEU A 89 4.08 6.46 20.00
CA LEU A 89 5.35 6.43 20.73
C LEU A 89 5.49 7.64 21.65
N GLN A 90 5.20 8.85 21.14
CA GLN A 90 5.31 10.08 21.94
C GLN A 90 4.32 10.08 23.12
N ALA A 91 3.10 9.59 22.91
CA ALA A 91 2.11 9.47 23.95
C ALA A 91 2.56 8.48 25.04
N LEU A 92 3.06 7.32 24.62
CA LEU A 92 3.52 6.27 25.53
C LEU A 92 4.73 6.72 26.36
N VAL A 93 5.73 7.36 25.72
CA VAL A 93 6.90 7.93 26.43
C VAL A 93 6.47 8.93 27.50
N ARG A 94 5.56 9.86 27.18
CA ARG A 94 5.08 10.85 28.16
C ARG A 94 4.43 10.20 29.38
N VAL A 95 3.62 9.17 29.17
CA VAL A 95 2.95 8.46 30.28
C VAL A 95 3.97 7.65 31.08
N ALA A 96 4.87 6.94 30.41
CA ALA A 96 5.90 6.12 31.05
C ALA A 96 6.90 6.95 31.87
N GLU A 97 7.24 8.17 31.42
CA GLU A 97 8.08 9.11 32.18
C GLU A 97 7.40 9.60 33.46
N VAL A 98 6.08 9.83 33.44
CA VAL A 98 5.31 10.29 34.61
C VAL A 98 5.03 9.14 35.59
N ALA A 99 4.94 7.90 35.11
CA ALA A 99 4.66 6.73 35.92
C ALA A 99 5.86 6.19 36.72
N ARG A 100 7.07 6.71 36.47
CA ARG A 100 8.30 6.36 37.19
C ARG A 100 8.52 7.25 38.42
#